data_AF-A0A838VQJ0-F1
#
_entry.id   AF-A0A838VQJ0-F1
#
_cell.length_a   1.000
_cell.length_b   1.000
_cell.length_c   1.000
_cell.angle_alpha   90.00
_cell.angle_beta   90.00
_cell.angle_gamma   90.00
#
_symmetry.space_group_name_H-M   'P 1'
#
loop_
_entity.id
_entity.type
_entity.pdbx_description
1 polymer ?
#
loop_
_entity_poly.entity_id
_entity_poly.type
_entity_poly.pdbx_seq_one_letter_code
_entity_poly.pdbx_strand_id
1 'polypeptide(L)' 'MKIKGIKRGQNIELLEQIDSIPDGSELIVYLELYVKNSLEARQLLTHEERLAKLHQLFGAWKDQPELLEIFAEIDK' A
#
# COMPACT_ATOMS: atom_id res chain seq x y z
N MET A 1 15.73 -5.87 23.83
CA MET A 1 16.71 -5.25 22.92
C MET A 1 15.97 -4.55 21.80
N LYS A 2 16.33 -3.32 21.42
CA LYS A 2 15.78 -2.64 20.23
C LYS A 2 16.83 -2.72 19.14
N ILE A 3 16.60 -3.56 18.13
CA ILE A 3 17.55 -3.75 17.04
C ILE A 3 17.16 -2.82 15.90
N LYS A 4 18.10 -2.00 15.41
CA LYS A 4 17.89 -1.18 14.21
C LYS A 4 18.17 -2.02 12.97
N GLY A 5 17.21 -2.07 12.05
CA GLY A 5 17.36 -2.74 10.75
C GLY A 5 17.04 -1.82 9.58
N ILE A 6 17.50 -2.20 8.39
CA ILE A 6 17.13 -1.56 7.12
C ILE A 6 16.54 -2.62 6.19
N LYS A 7 15.42 -2.28 5.53
CA LYS A 7 14.85 -3.11 4.46
C LYS A 7 15.67 -2.92 3.17
N ARG A 8 16.23 -4.00 2.63
CA ARG A 8 16.92 -4.03 1.32
C ARG A 8 16.23 -5.05 0.42
N GLY A 9 15.56 -4.59 -0.63
CA GLY A 9 14.73 -5.47 -1.46
C GLY A 9 13.58 -6.09 -0.66
N GLN A 10 13.56 -7.43 -0.57
CA GLN A 10 12.59 -8.21 0.24
C GLN A 10 13.15 -8.67 1.60
N ASN A 11 14.43 -8.45 1.86
CA ASN A 11 15.08 -8.88 3.10
C ASN A 11 15.20 -7.72 4.10
N ILE A 12 15.25 -8.04 5.40
CA ILE A 12 15.57 -7.10 6.48
C ILE A 12 16.96 -7.43 6.97
N GLU A 13 17.86 -6.44 6.93
CA GLU A 13 19.22 -6.54 7.43
C GLU A 13 19.28 -5.88 8.81
N LEU A 14 19.82 -6.59 9.80
CA LEU A 14 20.09 -6.04 11.13
C LEU A 14 21.47 -5.39 11.10
N LEU A 15 21.55 -4.11 11.45
CA LEU A 15 22.81 -3.36 11.36
C LEU A 15 23.69 -3.54 12.59
N GLU A 16 23.11 -4.04 13.68
CA GLU A 16 23.83 -4.28 14.93
C GLU A 16 24.13 -5.76 15.07
N GLN A 17 25.36 -6.05 15.48
CA GLN A 17 25.80 -7.41 15.77
C GLN A 17 25.07 -7.91 17.01
N ILE A 18 24.42 -9.07 16.91
CA ILE A 18 23.77 -9.68 18.06
C ILE A 18 24.78 -10.60 18.73
N ASP A 19 25.49 -10.06 19.71
CA ASP A 19 26.42 -10.83 20.51
C ASP A 19 25.68 -11.67 21.57
N SER A 20 26.32 -12.73 22.03
CA SER A 20 25.87 -13.54 23.18
C SER A 20 24.59 -14.37 22.96
N ILE A 21 24.30 -14.82 21.73
CA ILE A 21 23.29 -15.87 21.50
C ILE A 21 23.97 -17.24 21.62
N PRO A 22 23.58 -18.09 22.58
CA PRO A 22 24.11 -19.45 22.68
C PRO A 22 23.69 -20.33 21.51
N ASP A 23 24.54 -21.29 21.12
CA ASP A 23 24.21 -22.28 20.10
C ASP A 23 22.95 -23.06 20.47
N GLY A 24 22.08 -23.30 19.48
CA GLY A 24 20.80 -23.98 19.66
C GLY A 24 19.65 -23.09 20.16
N SER A 25 19.87 -21.78 20.33
CA SER A 25 18.81 -20.85 20.71
C SER A 25 17.88 -20.52 19.53
N GLU A 26 16.58 -20.47 19.78
CA GLU A 26 15.59 -19.93 18.85
C GLU A 26 15.49 -18.41 18.98
N LEU A 27 15.62 -17.71 17.85
CA LEU A 27 15.44 -16.26 17.78
C LEU A 27 14.07 -15.92 17.21
N ILE A 28 13.18 -15.37 18.04
CA ILE A 28 11.87 -14.88 17.62
C ILE A 28 11.93 -13.37 17.44
N VAL A 29 11.70 -12.90 16.21
CA VAL A 29 11.75 -11.46 15.86
C VAL A 29 10.34 -10.94 15.61
N TYR A 30 9.90 -10.00 16.46
CA TYR A 30 8.66 -9.25 16.25
C TYR A 30 8.99 -7.94 15.53
N LEU A 31 8.49 -7.81 14.31
CA LEU A 31 8.72 -6.64 13.46
C LEU A 31 7.46 -5.79 13.43
N GLU A 32 7.53 -4.59 14.00
CA GLU A 32 6.49 -3.57 13.83
C GLU A 32 6.95 -2.53 12.81
N LEU A 33 6.21 -2.44 11.70
CA LEU A 33 6.46 -1.45 10.65
C LEU A 33 5.78 -0.13 11.01
N TYR A 34 6.57 0.81 11.52
CA TYR A 34 6.12 2.20 11.67
C TYR A 34 6.37 2.96 10.38
N VAL A 35 5.34 3.07 9.54
CA VAL A 35 5.35 4.01 8.41
C VAL A 35 5.17 5.41 8.99
N LYS A 36 6.30 6.11 9.22
CA LYS A 36 6.30 7.52 9.61
C LYS A 36 5.77 8.31 8.41
N ASN A 37 4.47 8.60 8.45
CA ASN A 37 3.68 9.25 7.40
C ASN A 37 3.48 8.39 6.14
N SER A 38 2.33 7.72 6.09
CA SER A 38 1.74 7.10 4.90
C SER A 38 1.41 8.07 3.75
N LEU A 39 1.85 9.33 3.84
CA LEU A 39 1.80 10.31 2.76
C LEU A 39 2.90 10.09 1.71
N GLU A 40 4.06 9.51 2.09
CA GLU A 40 5.15 9.23 1.15
C GLU A 40 5.08 7.80 0.58
N ALA A 41 4.47 6.85 1.30
CA ALA A 41 4.21 5.49 0.80
C ALA A 41 2.97 5.42 -0.11
N ARG A 42 2.09 6.43 -0.07
CA ARG A 42 1.24 6.74 -1.22
C ARG A 42 2.20 7.32 -2.25
N GLN A 43 2.67 6.51 -3.20
CA GLN A 43 3.09 7.05 -4.49
C GLN A 43 2.01 8.05 -4.88
N LEU A 44 2.35 9.34 -4.82
CA LEU A 44 1.43 10.42 -5.14
C LEU A 44 1.22 10.25 -6.64
N LEU A 45 0.21 9.46 -7.00
CA LEU A 45 -0.25 9.33 -8.37
C LEU A 45 -0.30 10.75 -8.93
N THR A 46 0.32 10.95 -10.09
CA THR A 46 0.27 12.23 -10.78
C THR A 46 -1.19 12.60 -11.00
N HIS A 47 -1.45 13.87 -11.30
CA HIS A 47 -2.82 14.30 -11.59
C HIS A 47 -3.47 13.43 -12.68
N GLU A 48 -2.71 13.06 -13.70
CA GLU A 48 -3.15 12.19 -14.79
C GLU A 48 -3.43 10.76 -14.32
N GLU A 49 -2.56 10.16 -13.50
CA GLU A 49 -2.77 8.82 -12.97
C GLU A 49 -3.97 8.75 -12.02
N ARG A 50 -4.21 9.81 -11.24
CA ARG A 50 -5.43 9.94 -10.40
C ARG A 50 -6.67 10.05 -11.26
N LEU A 51 -6.62 10.86 -12.31
CA LEU A 51 -7.73 11.06 -13.23
C LEU A 51 -8.07 9.78 -13.98
N ALA A 52 -7.05 9.06 -14.47
CA ALA A 52 -7.22 7.75 -15.13
C ALA A 52 -7.86 6.72 -14.18
N LYS A 53 -7.41 6.66 -12.93
CA LYS A 53 -7.99 5.76 -11.92
C LYS A 53 -9.44 6.13 -11.57
N LEU A 54 -9.75 7.43 -11.47
CA LEU A 54 -11.13 7.90 -11.28
C LEU A 54 -12.00 7.53 -12.47
N HIS A 55 -11.53 7.77 -13.71
CA HIS A 55 -12.25 7.37 -14.91
C HIS A 55 -12.42 5.86 -15.03
N GLN A 56 -11.48 5.04 -14.55
CA GLN A 56 -11.67 3.59 -14.51
C GLN A 56 -12.77 3.17 -13.52
N LEU A 57 -12.84 3.82 -12.36
CA LEU A 57 -13.85 3.54 -11.33
C LEU A 57 -15.24 4.03 -11.72
N PHE A 58 -15.33 5.23 -12.29
CA PHE A 58 -16.60 5.89 -12.65
C PHE A 58 -17.03 5.65 -14.10
N GLY A 59 -16.09 5.39 -15.02
CA GLY A 59 -16.37 5.03 -16.40
C GLY A 59 -17.10 3.69 -16.51
N ALA A 60 -16.94 2.81 -15.52
CA ALA A 60 -17.74 1.59 -15.37
C ALA A 60 -19.25 1.86 -15.21
N TRP A 61 -19.67 3.09 -14.91
CA TRP A 61 -21.09 3.48 -14.80
C TRP A 61 -21.65 4.08 -16.09
N LYS A 62 -20.80 4.53 -17.01
CA LYS A 62 -21.23 5.18 -18.26
C LYS A 62 -21.96 4.22 -19.20
N ASP A 63 -21.53 2.97 -19.23
CA ASP A 63 -22.05 1.95 -20.14
C ASP A 63 -22.99 0.96 -19.43
N GLN A 64 -23.54 1.33 -18.25
CA GLN A 64 -24.53 0.53 -17.55
C GLN A 64 -25.92 0.78 -18.13
N PRO A 65 -26.56 -0.23 -18.75
CA PRO A 65 -27.87 -0.06 -19.40
C PRO A 65 -28.93 0.48 -18.44
N GLU A 66 -28.90 -0.01 -17.19
CA GLU A 66 -29.81 0.39 -16.12
C GLU A 66 -29.71 1.89 -15.79
N LEU A 67 -28.51 2.47 -15.82
CA LEU A 67 -28.33 3.91 -15.59
C LEU A 67 -28.76 4.74 -16.80
N LEU A 68 -28.48 4.25 -18.01
CA LEU A 68 -28.92 4.91 -19.25
C LEU A 68 -30.45 4.99 -19.34
N GLU A 69 -31.16 3.94 -18.92
CA GLU A 69 -32.62 3.93 -18.85
C GLU A 69 -33.16 4.95 -17.82
N ILE A 70 -32.55 5.03 -16.63
CA ILE A 70 -32.94 6.01 -15.60
C ILE A 70 -32.73 7.44 -16.10
N PHE A 71 -31.59 7.76 -16.72
CA PHE A 71 -31.34 9.10 -17.25
C PHE A 71 -32.27 9.46 -18.41
N ALA A 72 -32.57 8.50 -19.30
CA ALA A 72 -33.52 8.72 -20.40
C ALA A 72 -34.96 9.00 -19.92
N GLU A 73 -35.34 8.50 -18.74
CA GLU A 73 -36.63 8.79 -18.12
C GLU A 73 -36.68 10.15 -17.40
N ILE A 74 -35.53 10.64 -16.91
CA ILE A 74 -35.41 11.98 -16.31
C ILE A 74 -35.42 13.08 -17.37
N ASP A 75 -34.86 12.85 -18.55
CA ASP A 75 -34.80 13.82 -19.67
C ASP A 75 -36.12 13.95 -20.46
N LYS A 76 -37.18 13.26 -20.03
CA LYS A 76 -38.52 13.26 -20.65
C LYS A 76 -39.46 14.31 -20.04
#